data_AF-A0A7X8E686-F1
#
_entry.id   AF-A0A7X8E686-F1
#
_cell.length_a   1.000
_cell.length_b   1.000
_cell.length_c   1.000
_cell.angle_alpha   90.00
_cell.angle_beta   90.00
_cell.angle_gamma   90.00
#
_symmetry.space_group_name_H-M   'P 1'
#
loop_
_entity.id
_entity.type
_entity.pdbx_description
1 polymer ?
#
loop_
_entity_poly.entity_id
_entity_poly.type
_entity_poly.pdbx_seq_one_letter_code
_entity_poly.pdbx_strand_id
1 'polypeptide(L)'
;TTLAFDTSLPVVGGYIVSIGILLFAYSTLLSWSYYGERCLEFLFGPKAITPYRLVFIPFIVIGAVGGLEVIWDIADTLNGLMAIPNLIGIVGLSGVVIKLTKEFFSTEYVAEKE
;
A
#
# COMPACT_ATOMS: atom_id res chain seq x y z
N THR A 1 -6.14 -16.31 15.46
CA THR A 1 -4.67 -16.16 15.40
C THR A 1 -4.06 -16.04 16.79
N THR A 2 -4.48 -15.10 17.63
CA THR A 2 -3.99 -14.94 19.03
C THR A 2 -4.09 -16.23 19.86
N LEU A 3 -5.25 -16.91 19.80
CA LEU A 3 -5.48 -18.17 20.53
C LEU A 3 -4.49 -19.29 20.14
N ALA A 4 -4.07 -19.34 18.87
CA ALA A 4 -3.12 -20.35 18.39
C ALA A 4 -1.67 -20.05 18.82
N PHE A 5 -1.35 -18.78 19.03
CA PHE A 5 -0.04 -18.37 19.55
C PHE A 5 0.05 -18.53 21.06
N ASP A 6 -1.04 -18.28 21.79
CA ASP A 6 -1.09 -18.53 23.24
C ASP A 6 -0.96 -20.02 23.59
N THR A 7 -1.48 -20.92 22.74
CA THR A 7 -1.29 -22.37 22.93
C THR A 7 0.17 -22.82 22.71
N SER A 8 0.94 -22.07 21.93
CA SER A 8 2.31 -22.43 21.53
C SER A 8 3.37 -21.72 22.38
N LEU A 9 3.06 -20.52 22.86
CA LEU A 9 3.89 -19.66 23.72
C LEU A 9 2.99 -19.09 24.84
N PRO A 10 2.80 -19.84 25.93
CA PRO A 10 1.92 -19.43 27.01
C PRO A 10 2.31 -18.06 27.57
N VAL A 11 1.31 -17.25 27.92
CA VAL A 11 1.43 -15.91 28.54
C VAL A 11 1.97 -14.81 27.62
N VAL A 12 2.93 -15.09 26.73
CA VAL A 12 3.63 -14.05 25.94
C VAL A 12 3.15 -13.98 24.48
N GLY A 13 2.68 -15.09 23.91
CA GLY A 13 2.30 -15.21 22.50
C GLY A 13 1.26 -14.17 22.07
N GLY A 14 0.18 -14.01 22.84
CA GLY A 14 -0.89 -13.08 22.52
C GLY A 14 -0.47 -11.61 22.55
N TYR A 15 0.41 -11.22 23.47
CA TYR A 15 0.92 -9.84 23.52
C TYR A 15 1.82 -9.51 22.33
N ILE A 16 2.71 -10.43 21.94
CA ILE A 16 3.58 -10.25 20.77
C ILE A 16 2.73 -10.08 19.50
N VAL A 17 1.74 -10.93 19.30
CA VAL A 17 0.85 -10.86 18.12
C VAL A 17 0.05 -9.57 18.12
N SER A 18 -0.46 -9.14 19.27
CA SER A 18 -1.26 -7.91 19.36
C SER A 18 -0.43 -6.66 19.04
N ILE A 19 0.78 -6.54 19.59
CA ILE A 19 1.70 -5.44 19.28
C ILE A 19 2.13 -5.50 17.81
N GLY A 20 2.43 -6.69 17.29
CA GLY A 20 2.81 -6.88 15.89
C GLY A 20 1.71 -6.45 14.93
N ILE A 21 0.47 -6.86 15.17
CA ILE A 21 -0.69 -6.46 14.35
C ILE A 21 -0.93 -4.96 14.46
N LEU A 22 -0.80 -4.35 15.64
CA LEU A 22 -0.94 -2.91 15.81
C LEU A 22 0.06 -2.13 14.95
N LEU A 23 1.35 -2.48 15.02
CA LEU A 23 2.40 -1.83 14.24
C LEU A 23 2.21 -2.05 12.73
N PHE A 24 1.83 -3.27 12.34
CA PHE A 24 1.60 -3.64 10.94
C PHE A 24 0.37 -2.94 10.34
N ALA A 25 -0.74 -2.91 11.07
CA ALA A 25 -1.95 -2.20 10.65
C ALA A 25 -1.67 -0.70 10.53
N TYR A 26 -0.93 -0.11 11.47
CA TYR A 26 -0.56 1.29 11.43
C TYR A 26 0.31 1.66 10.21
N SER A 27 1.35 0.87 9.92
CA SER A 27 2.21 1.13 8.75
C SER A 27 1.46 0.95 7.43
N THR A 28 0.51 0.02 7.39
CA THR A 28 -0.37 -0.22 6.23
C THR A 28 -1.29 0.98 6.02
N LEU A 29 -1.96 1.49 7.06
CA LEU A 29 -2.83 2.67 6.99
C LEU A 29 -2.11 3.92 6.48
N LEU A 30 -0.88 4.16 6.95
CA LEU A 30 -0.07 5.28 6.48
C LEU A 30 0.26 5.17 4.99
N SER A 31 0.66 3.98 4.55
CA SER A 31 0.95 3.71 3.13
C SER A 31 -0.26 3.95 2.25
N TRP A 32 -1.43 3.41 2.63
CA TRP A 32 -2.68 3.62 1.88
C TRP A 32 -3.16 5.07 1.88
N SER A 33 -3.00 5.79 2.99
CA SER A 33 -3.26 7.23 3.03
C SER A 33 -2.38 7.98 2.04
N TYR A 34 -1.09 7.67 2.00
CA TYR A 34 -0.15 8.35 1.11
C TYR A 34 -0.42 8.02 -0.36
N TYR A 35 -0.67 6.75 -0.70
CA TYR A 35 -0.97 6.36 -2.08
C TYR A 35 -2.24 7.05 -2.61
N GLY A 36 -3.33 7.05 -1.84
CA GLY A 36 -4.55 7.73 -2.26
C GLY A 36 -4.39 9.26 -2.35
N GLU A 37 -3.57 9.86 -1.49
CA GLU A 37 -3.22 11.29 -1.59
C GLU A 37 -2.50 11.59 -2.91
N ARG A 38 -1.52 10.78 -3.31
CA ARG A 38 -0.79 10.96 -4.58
C ARG A 38 -1.72 10.76 -5.79
N CYS A 39 -2.61 9.77 -5.74
CA CYS A 39 -3.60 9.56 -6.78
C CYS A 39 -4.55 10.77 -6.91
N LEU A 40 -5.00 11.34 -5.79
CA LEU A 40 -5.90 12.48 -5.81
C LEU A 40 -5.19 13.77 -6.24
N GLU A 41 -3.93 13.95 -5.81
CA GLU A 41 -3.08 15.04 -6.27
C GLU A 41 -2.86 14.97 -7.79
N PHE A 42 -2.64 13.78 -8.34
CA PHE A 42 -2.50 13.60 -9.79
C PHE A 42 -3.77 14.01 -10.55
N LEU A 43 -4.95 13.73 -10.01
CA LEU A 43 -6.24 14.02 -10.67
C LEU A 43 -6.72 15.46 -10.49
N PHE A 44 -6.58 16.04 -9.29
CA PHE A 44 -7.19 17.32 -8.91
C PHE A 44 -6.17 18.38 -8.48
N GLY A 45 -4.88 18.05 -8.51
CA GLY A 45 -3.79 18.92 -8.10
C GLY A 45 -3.55 18.95 -6.57
N PRO A 46 -2.54 19.70 -6.11
CA PRO A 46 -2.06 19.68 -4.72
C PRO A 46 -3.09 20.20 -3.70
N LYS A 47 -4.09 20.97 -4.14
CA LYS A 47 -5.15 21.50 -3.27
C LYS A 47 -6.09 20.40 -2.75
N ALA A 48 -6.12 19.23 -3.39
CA ALA A 48 -6.99 18.12 -3.00
C ALA A 48 -6.43 17.28 -1.83
N ILE A 49 -5.15 17.48 -1.46
CA ILE A 49 -4.47 16.73 -0.40
C ILE A 49 -5.15 16.92 0.96
N THR A 50 -5.42 18.15 1.37
CA THR A 50 -6.00 18.44 2.69
C THR A 50 -7.42 17.89 2.84
N PRO A 51 -8.34 18.07 1.86
CA PRO A 51 -9.65 17.40 1.87
C PRO A 51 -9.54 15.87 1.95
N TYR A 52 -8.61 15.24 1.23
CA TYR A 52 -8.42 13.80 1.26
C TYR A 52 -8.10 13.29 2.67
N ARG A 53 -7.13 13.90 3.35
CA ARG A 53 -6.75 13.51 4.72
C ARG A 53 -7.92 13.65 5.69
N LEU A 54 -8.70 14.73 5.54
CA LEU A 54 -9.86 14.98 6.40
C LEU A 54 -10.95 13.92 6.24
N VAL A 55 -11.11 13.37 5.03
CA VAL A 55 -12.05 12.27 4.75
C VAL A 55 -11.44 10.92 5.16
N PHE A 56 -10.15 10.70 4.95
CA PHE A 56 -9.51 9.41 5.21
C PHE A 56 -9.58 9.01 6.70
N ILE A 57 -9.32 9.95 7.61
CA ILE A 57 -9.30 9.70 9.07
C ILE A 57 -10.63 9.09 9.60
N PRO A 58 -11.82 9.68 9.37
CA PRO A 58 -13.08 9.10 9.84
C PRO A 58 -13.42 7.78 9.14
N PHE A 59 -12.98 7.58 7.88
CA PHE A 59 -13.16 6.31 7.19
C PHE A 59 -12.38 5.16 7.83
N ILE A 60 -11.23 5.41 8.47
CA ILE A 60 -10.51 4.40 9.26
C ILE A 60 -11.39 3.89 10.41
N VAL A 61 -12.07 4.81 11.12
CA VAL A 61 -12.96 4.44 12.25
C VAL A 61 -14.15 3.64 11.76
N ILE A 62 -14.74 4.02 10.63
CA ILE A 62 -15.82 3.26 9.99
C ILE A 62 -15.34 1.87 9.60
N GLY A 63 -14.14 1.75 9.02
CA GLY A 63 -13.54 0.47 8.65
C GLY A 63 -13.27 -0.46 9.84
N ALA A 64 -13.01 0.10 11.03
CA ALA A 64 -12.83 -0.67 12.26
C ALA A 64 -14.14 -1.22 12.84
N VAL A 65 -15.29 -0.62 12.51
CA VAL A 65 -16.62 -0.97 13.09
C VAL A 65 -17.53 -1.68 12.07
N GLY A 66 -17.30 -1.47 10.76
CA GLY A 66 -18.16 -1.97 9.68
C GLY A 66 -18.07 -3.49 9.43
N GLY A 67 -18.95 -3.99 8.57
CA GLY A 67 -18.96 -5.40 8.15
C GLY A 67 -17.73 -5.73 7.32
N LEU A 68 -16.79 -6.50 7.91
CA LEU A 68 -15.51 -6.83 7.27
C LEU A 68 -15.70 -7.42 5.87
N GLU A 69 -16.59 -8.38 5.70
CA GLU A 69 -16.76 -9.13 4.44
C GLU A 69 -17.05 -8.22 3.24
N VAL A 70 -18.03 -7.32 3.36
CA VAL A 70 -18.38 -6.38 2.28
C VAL A 70 -17.23 -5.40 1.99
N ILE A 71 -16.51 -4.97 3.02
CA ILE A 71 -15.35 -4.07 2.86
C ILE A 71 -14.22 -4.79 2.10
N TRP A 72 -13.97 -6.07 2.42
CA TRP A 72 -12.98 -6.90 1.72
C TRP A 72 -13.36 -7.11 0.26
N ASP A 73 -14.61 -7.46 -0.04
CA ASP A 73 -15.07 -7.66 -1.42
C ASP A 73 -14.92 -6.41 -2.29
N ILE A 74 -15.27 -5.24 -1.72
CA ILE A 74 -15.09 -3.95 -2.40
C ILE A 74 -13.60 -3.65 -2.59
N ALA A 75 -12.77 -3.86 -1.56
CA ALA A 75 -11.33 -3.61 -1.63
C ALA A 75 -10.65 -4.47 -2.70
N ASP A 76 -10.97 -5.76 -2.75
CA ASP A 76 -10.40 -6.68 -3.73
C ASP A 76 -10.85 -6.35 -5.15
N THR A 77 -12.12 -5.96 -5.34
CA THR A 77 -12.63 -5.51 -6.64
C THR A 77 -11.90 -4.25 -7.11
N LEU A 78 -11.76 -3.24 -6.24
CA LEU A 78 -11.07 -1.98 -6.58
C LEU A 78 -9.57 -2.21 -6.84
N ASN A 79 -8.92 -3.08 -6.08
CA ASN A 79 -7.52 -3.46 -6.32
C ASN A 79 -7.35 -4.18 -7.65
N GLY A 80 -8.28 -5.07 -8.02
CA GLY A 80 -8.32 -5.70 -9.34
C GLY A 80 -8.44 -4.67 -10.46
N LEU A 81 -9.36 -3.72 -10.33
CA LEU A 81 -9.55 -2.64 -11.30
C LEU A 81 -8.33 -1.74 -11.43
N MET A 82 -7.60 -1.47 -10.34
CA MET A 82 -6.34 -0.72 -10.36
C MET A 82 -5.19 -1.52 -11.01
N ALA A 83 -5.12 -2.83 -10.74
CA ALA A 83 -4.05 -3.69 -11.23
C ALA A 83 -4.12 -3.90 -12.75
N ILE A 84 -5.31 -4.02 -13.33
CA ILE A 84 -5.50 -4.25 -14.78
C ILE A 84 -4.75 -3.23 -15.66
N PRO A 85 -5.01 -1.91 -15.58
CA PRO A 85 -4.33 -0.94 -16.42
C PRO A 85 -2.83 -0.87 -16.12
N ASN A 86 -2.42 -1.05 -14.85
CA ASN A 86 -1.01 -1.05 -14.47
C ASN A 86 -0.24 -2.21 -15.11
N LEU A 87 -0.79 -3.43 -15.05
CA LEU A 87 -0.18 -4.62 -15.65
C LEU A 87 -0.08 -4.52 -17.16
N ILE A 88 -1.12 -3.99 -17.83
CA ILE A 88 -1.08 -3.73 -19.28
C ILE A 88 0.06 -2.76 -19.62
N GLY A 89 0.20 -1.68 -18.84
CA GLY A 89 1.28 -0.71 -19.00
C GLY A 89 2.67 -1.34 -18.81
N ILE A 90 2.86 -2.15 -17.78
CA ILE A 90 4.14 -2.84 -17.51
C ILE A 90 4.48 -3.81 -18.65
N VAL A 91 3.53 -4.60 -19.14
CA VAL A 91 3.78 -5.53 -20.24
C VAL A 91 4.12 -4.78 -21.53
N GLY A 92 3.37 -3.72 -21.85
CA GLY A 92 3.63 -2.89 -23.03
C GLY A 92 4.97 -2.14 -22.98
N LEU A 93 5.38 -1.69 -21.79
CA LEU A 93 6.64 -0.95 -21.58
C LEU A 93 7.81 -1.85 -21.19
N SER A 94 7.61 -3.17 -21.09
CA SER A 94 8.63 -4.13 -20.64
C SER A 94 9.94 -4.02 -21.44
N GLY A 95 9.87 -3.83 -22.76
CA GLY A 95 11.03 -3.60 -23.62
C GLY A 95 11.78 -2.30 -23.31
N VAL A 96 11.05 -1.23 -22.97
CA VAL A 96 11.63 0.07 -22.58
C VAL A 96 12.35 -0.05 -21.25
N VAL A 97 11.72 -0.71 -20.27
CA VAL A 97 12.34 -0.97 -18.96
C VAL A 97 13.61 -1.79 -19.12
N ILE A 98 13.62 -2.85 -19.93
CA ILE A 98 14.83 -3.65 -20.18
C ILE A 98 15.95 -2.80 -20.80
N LYS A 99 15.62 -1.92 -21.75
CA LYS A 99 16.61 -1.01 -22.36
C LYS A 99 17.19 -0.05 -21.33
N LEU A 100 16.34 0.64 -20.55
CA LEU A 100 16.76 1.59 -19.52
C LEU A 100 17.57 0.91 -18.41
N THR A 101 17.19 -0.29 -18.00
CA THR A 101 17.95 -1.09 -17.02
C THR A 101 19.35 -1.41 -17.55
N LYS A 102 19.48 -1.84 -18.82
CA LYS A 102 20.80 -2.10 -19.42
C LYS A 102 21.66 -0.85 -19.49
N GLU A 103 21.07 0.29 -19.85
CA GLU A 103 21.74 1.59 -19.92
C GLU A 103 22.19 2.09 -18.53
N PHE A 104 21.35 1.96 -17.52
CA PHE A 104 21.69 2.30 -16.12
C PHE A 104 22.88 1.49 -15.59
N PHE A 105 22.97 0.21 -15.96
CA PHE A 105 24.05 -0.69 -15.52
C PHE A 105 25.28 -0.73 -16.45
N SER A 106 25.18 -0.22 -17.69
CA SER A 106 26.35 -0.03 -18.57
C SER A 106 27.06 1.26 -18.18
N THR A 107 28.03 1.15 -17.28
CA THR A 107 29.21 1.99 -16.95
C THR A 107 29.25 3.52 -17.20
N GLU A 108 28.52 4.13 -18.14
CA GLU A 108 28.52 5.57 -18.40
C GLU A 108 27.99 6.41 -17.21
N TYR A 109 27.05 5.89 -16.42
CA TYR A 109 26.46 6.65 -15.29
C TYR A 109 27.32 6.64 -14.01
N VAL A 110 28.27 5.71 -13.89
CA VAL A 110 29.19 5.62 -12.75
C VAL A 110 30.41 6.53 -12.96
N ALA A 111 30.78 6.81 -14.20
CA ALA A 111 31.95 7.65 -14.53
C ALA A 111 31.70 9.16 -14.37
N GLU A 112 30.45 9.63 -14.39
CA GLU A 112 30.13 11.07 -14.31
C GLU A 112 29.92 11.57 -12.88
N LYS A 113 30.12 10.71 -11.88
CA LYS A 113 29.96 11.02 -10.45
C LYS A 113 31.21 10.84 -9.58
N GLU A 114 32.37 10.55 -10.17
CA GLU A 114 33.68 10.59 -9.49
C GLU A 114 34.51 11.80 -9.90
#